data_AF-A0ABD3ZYQ2-F1
#
_entry.id   AF-A0ABD3ZYQ2-F1
#
_cell.length_a   1.000
_cell.length_b   1.000
_cell.length_c   1.000
_cell.angle_alpha   90.00
_cell.angle_beta   90.00
_cell.angle_gamma   90.00
#
_symmetry.space_group_name_H-M   'P 1'
#
loop_
_entity.id
_entity.type
_entity.pdbx_description
1 polymer ?
#
loop_
_entity_poly.entity_id
_entity_poly.type
_entity_poly.pdbx_seq_one_letter_code
_entity_poly.pdbx_strand_id
1 'polypeptide(L)' 'MKAEGVKVYGTALQNGAPYHEIPQSESFALIVGNEGAGVDAGLLEKTDLNLYVPLYGQAESLNVAVAAAILVYHLRG' A
#
# COMPACT_ATOMS: atom_id res chain seq x y z
N MET A 1 8.32 11.11 9.17
CA MET A 1 7.45 9.91 9.30
C MET A 1 8.21 8.64 9.66
N LYS A 2 9.55 8.58 9.57
CA LYS A 2 10.33 7.48 10.16
C LYS A 2 10.47 7.70 11.68
N ALA A 3 9.52 7.18 12.44
CA ALA A 3 9.75 6.89 13.85
C ALA A 3 10.59 5.60 13.91
N GLU A 4 11.61 5.56 14.76
CA GLU A 4 12.55 4.43 14.83
C GLU A 4 11.80 3.10 15.03
N GLY A 5 11.85 2.22 14.02
CA GLY A 5 11.32 0.86 14.08
C GLY A 5 9.99 0.58 13.35
N VAL A 6 9.29 1.58 12.81
CA VAL A 6 8.02 1.36 12.09
C VAL A 6 8.25 1.35 10.57
N LYS A 7 7.91 0.26 9.90
CA LYS A 7 7.94 0.18 8.42
C LYS A 7 6.81 1.04 7.83
N VAL A 8 7.14 1.84 6.82
CA VAL A 8 6.18 2.69 6.11
C VAL A 8 5.93 2.11 4.72
N TYR A 9 4.68 1.72 4.47
CA TYR A 9 4.23 1.18 3.19
C TYR A 9 3.42 2.23 2.41
N GLY A 10 3.66 2.33 1.11
CA GLY A 10 2.82 3.12 0.19
C GLY A 10 1.93 2.25 -0.68
N THR A 11 0.73 2.73 -1.03
CA THR A 11 -0.11 2.08 -2.05
C THR A 11 0.19 2.64 -3.44
N ALA A 12 0.68 1.81 -4.36
CA ALA A 12 0.97 2.23 -5.73
C ALA A 12 0.73 1.08 -6.73
N LEU A 13 -0.17 1.31 -7.71
CA LEU A 13 -0.47 0.34 -8.78
C LEU A 13 0.72 0.09 -9.73
N GLN A 14 1.68 1.02 -9.76
CA GLN A 14 2.86 0.97 -10.61
C GLN A 14 4.10 0.97 -9.72
N ASN A 15 5.12 0.19 -10.10
CA ASN A 15 6.39 0.08 -9.35
C ASN A 15 6.23 -0.31 -7.86
N GLY A 16 5.11 -0.95 -7.51
CA GLY A 16 4.89 -1.61 -6.24
C GLY A 16 5.00 -3.12 -6.37
N ALA A 17 5.05 -3.82 -5.25
CA ALA A 17 5.02 -5.28 -5.18
C ALA A 17 3.59 -5.79 -4.86
N PRO A 18 3.19 -6.98 -5.36
CA PRO A 18 1.93 -7.59 -4.96
C PRO A 18 1.87 -7.77 -3.44
N TYR A 19 0.75 -7.37 -2.82
CA TYR A 19 0.66 -7.36 -1.35
C TYR A 19 0.92 -8.73 -0.71
N HIS A 20 0.56 -9.82 -1.38
CA HIS A 20 0.72 -11.17 -0.86
C HIS A 20 2.17 -11.67 -0.85
N GLU A 21 3.08 -10.98 -1.51
CA GLU A 21 4.53 -11.25 -1.44
C GLU A 21 5.19 -10.52 -0.26
N ILE A 22 4.44 -9.63 0.41
CA ILE A 22 4.98 -8.81 1.49
C ILE A 22 4.81 -9.56 2.82
N PRO A 23 5.89 -9.72 3.60
CA PRO A 23 5.81 -10.29 4.93
C PRO A 23 4.92 -9.47 5.86
N GLN A 24 4.19 -10.17 6.72
CA GLN A 24 3.43 -9.56 7.81
C GLN A 24 4.34 -8.75 8.75
N SER A 25 3.74 -7.78 9.43
CA SER A 25 4.43 -6.94 10.40
C SER A 25 3.48 -6.53 11.54
N GLU A 26 3.94 -6.67 12.78
CA GLU A 26 3.17 -6.26 13.96
C GLU A 26 3.04 -4.73 14.10
N SER A 27 3.94 -3.97 13.46
CA SER A 27 3.94 -2.51 13.51
C SER A 27 4.32 -1.91 12.16
N PHE A 28 3.37 -1.21 11.55
CA PHE A 28 3.56 -0.53 10.28
C PHE A 28 2.69 0.72 10.17
N ALA A 29 3.10 1.62 9.27
CA ALA A 29 2.27 2.69 8.76
C ALA A 29 1.92 2.38 7.30
N LEU A 30 0.66 2.58 6.91
CA LEU A 30 0.20 2.42 5.52
C LEU A 30 -0.29 3.77 5.01
N ILE A 31 0.31 4.25 3.92
CA ILE A 31 -0.08 5.47 3.22
C ILE A 31 -1.03 5.07 2.10
N VAL A 32 -2.26 5.53 2.19
CA VAL A 32 -3.31 5.27 1.20
C VAL A 32 -3.61 6.55 0.43
N GLY A 33 -3.78 6.41 -0.88
CA GLY A 33 -3.99 7.53 -1.79
C GLY A 33 -5.41 8.11 -1.77
N ASN A 34 -5.69 9.02 -2.70
CA ASN A 34 -7.05 9.42 -3.05
C ASN A 34 -7.57 8.56 -4.22
N GLU A 35 -8.88 8.31 -4.31
CA GLU A 35 -9.53 7.41 -5.29
C GLU A 35 -9.17 7.70 -6.75
N GLY A 36 -8.91 8.96 -7.11
CA GLY A 36 -8.50 9.33 -8.47
C GLY A 36 -7.00 9.51 -8.66
N ALA A 37 -6.32 10.13 -7.69
CA ALA A 37 -4.93 10.57 -7.84
C ALA A 37 -3.90 9.58 -7.28
N GLY A 38 -4.33 8.59 -6.49
CA GLY A 38 -3.41 7.73 -5.75
C GLY A 38 -2.64 8.51 -4.68
N VAL A 39 -1.45 8.01 -4.33
CA VAL A 39 -0.52 8.65 -3.39
C VAL A 39 0.43 9.55 -4.17
N ASP A 40 0.77 10.71 -3.60
CA ASP A 40 1.78 11.61 -4.17
C ASP A 40 3.12 10.88 -4.40
N ALA A 41 3.72 11.09 -5.57
CA ALA A 41 4.95 10.40 -5.96
C ALA A 41 6.12 10.72 -5.02
N GLY A 42 6.25 11.98 -4.59
CA GLY A 42 7.29 12.39 -3.65
C GLY A 42 7.09 11.84 -2.23
N LEU A 43 5.87 11.39 -1.90
CA LEU A 43 5.58 10.63 -0.68
C LEU A 43 5.92 9.14 -0.86
N LEU A 44 5.61 8.54 -2.01
CA LEU A 44 5.96 7.15 -2.33
C LEU A 44 7.47 6.91 -2.28
N GLU A 45 8.28 7.87 -2.74
CA GLU A 45 9.76 7.80 -2.67
C GLU A 45 10.31 7.79 -1.22
N LYS A 46 9.51 8.20 -0.25
CA LYS A 46 9.90 8.24 1.18
C LYS A 46 9.45 7.00 1.95
N THR A 47 8.70 6.11 1.31
CA THR A 47 8.26 4.84 1.89
C THR A 47 9.40 3.82 1.90
N ASP A 48 9.29 2.82 2.76
CA ASP A 48 10.24 1.69 2.75
C ASP A 48 9.90 0.68 1.65
N LEU A 49 8.62 0.56 1.31
CA LEU A 49 8.15 -0.28 0.20
C LEU A 49 6.78 0.20 -0.31
N ASN A 50 6.56 0.09 -1.61
CA ASN A 50 5.26 0.29 -2.22
C ASN A 50 4.62 -1.05 -2.59
N LEU A 51 3.31 -1.16 -2.40
CA LEU A 51 2.57 -2.39 -2.63
C LEU A 51 1.16 -2.15 -3.20
N TYR A 52 0.58 -3.16 -3.81
CA TYR A 52 -0.73 -3.08 -4.44
C TYR A 52 -1.53 -4.38 -4.32
N VAL A 53 -2.85 -4.24 -4.46
CA VAL A 53 -3.78 -5.36 -4.63
C VAL A 53 -3.88 -5.68 -6.13
N PRO A 54 -3.50 -6.89 -6.58
CA PRO A 54 -3.68 -7.28 -7.97
C PRO A 54 -5.13 -7.13 -8.43
N LEU A 55 -5.30 -6.51 -9.59
CA LEU A 55 -6.61 -6.35 -10.23
C LEU A 55 -6.79 -7.46 -11.25
N TYR A 56 -7.98 -8.07 -11.25
CA TYR A 56 -8.36 -9.07 -12.24
C TYR A 56 -9.50 -8.50 -13.11
N GLY A 57 -9.42 -8.70 -14.42
CA GLY A 57 -10.39 -8.17 -15.37
C GLY A 57 -10.02 -6.78 -15.90
N GLN A 58 -11.02 -5.94 -16.13
CA GLN A 58 -10.86 -4.62 -16.79
C GLN A 58 -10.93 -3.43 -15.83
N ALA A 59 -10.94 -3.68 -14.52
CA ALA A 59 -10.95 -2.59 -13.54
C ALA A 59 -9.59 -1.87 -13.52
N GLU A 60 -9.59 -0.54 -13.54
CA GLU A 60 -8.38 0.28 -13.45
C GLU A 60 -7.88 0.44 -12.01
N SER A 61 -8.78 0.36 -11.03
CA SER A 61 -8.47 0.45 -9.60
C SER A 61 -9.57 -0.20 -8.74
N LEU A 62 -9.25 -0.41 -7.45
CA LEU A 62 -10.26 -0.68 -6.43
C LEU A 62 -10.63 0.63 -5.73
N ASN A 63 -11.81 0.63 -5.12
CA ASN A 63 -12.14 1.62 -4.10
C ASN A 63 -11.02 1.69 -3.04
N VAL A 64 -10.62 2.90 -2.66
CA VAL A 64 -9.46 3.09 -1.80
C VAL A 64 -9.60 2.47 -0.41
N ALA A 65 -10.82 2.49 0.14
CA ALA A 65 -11.10 1.86 1.43
C ALA A 65 -11.06 0.32 1.32
N VAL A 66 -11.52 -0.23 0.21
CA VAL A 66 -11.44 -1.69 -0.06
C VAL A 66 -9.99 -2.14 -0.18
N ALA A 67 -9.18 -1.41 -0.95
CA ALA A 67 -7.75 -1.69 -1.05
C ALA A 67 -7.09 -1.61 0.33
N ALA A 68 -7.31 -0.52 1.08
CA ALA A 68 -6.77 -0.36 2.43
C ALA A 68 -7.16 -1.52 3.36
N ALA A 69 -8.43 -1.95 3.35
CA ALA A 69 -8.90 -3.05 4.18
C ALA A 69 -8.17 -4.37 3.88
N ILE A 70 -8.01 -4.72 2.60
CA ILE A 70 -7.28 -5.92 2.17
C ILE A 70 -5.82 -5.86 2.66
N LEU A 71 -5.17 -4.72 2.44
CA LEU A 71 -3.77 -4.53 2.79
C LEU A 71 -3.53 -4.57 4.29
N VAL A 72 -4.35 -3.89 5.08
CA VAL A 72 -4.23 -3.90 6.55
C VAL A 72 -4.47 -5.31 7.10
N TYR A 73 -5.46 -6.03 6.56
CA TYR A 73 -5.77 -7.38 7.02
C TYR A 73 -4.61 -8.35 6.76
N HIS A 74 -4.03 -8.32 5.55
CA HIS A 74 -2.87 -9.16 5.21
C HIS A 74 -1.58 -8.75 5.92
N LEU A 75 -1.32 -7.45 6.08
CA LEU A 75 -0.07 -7.00 6.70
C LEU A 75 -0.03 -7.30 8.21
N ARG A 76 -1.19 -7.44 8.86
CA ARG A 76 -1.28 -7.70 10.30
C ARG A 76 -1.54 -9.17 10.64
N GLY A 77 -2.33 -9.87 9.82
CA GLY A 77 -2.80 -11.23 10.07
C GLY A 77 -2.14 -12.24 9.17
#